data_AF-A0A7J9DG38-F1
#
_entry.id   AF-A0A7J9DG38-F1
#
_cell.length_a   1.000
_cell.length_b   1.000
_cell.length_c   1.000
_cell.angle_alpha   90.00
_cell.angle_beta   90.00
_cell.angle_gamma   90.00
#
_symmetry.space_group_name_H-M   'P 1'
#
loop_
_entity.id
_entity.type
_entity.pdbx_description
1 polymer ?
#
loop_
_entity_poly.entity_id
_entity_poly.type
_entity_poly.pdbx_seq_one_letter_code
_entity_poly.pdbx_strand_id
1 'polypeptide(L)'
;AAARAYDTAVFYLRGPSARLNFPNLILQEDDELRDISPASIRKKATEVGAKVDALHTTSLHHHHASNSSESSNPPRVFSKPDLNKYPETSDED
;
A
#
# COMPACT_ATOMS: atom_id res chain seq x y z
N ALA A 1 0.40 -1.03 -1.30
CA ALA A 1 0.06 -1.72 -0.03
C ALA A 1 -1.08 -2.73 -0.13
N ALA A 2 -2.26 -2.34 -0.61
CA ALA A 2 -3.50 -3.12 -0.45
C ALA A 2 -3.42 -4.60 -0.88
N ALA A 3 -2.87 -4.89 -2.06
CA ALA A 3 -2.76 -6.27 -2.55
C ALA A 3 -1.86 -7.15 -1.65
N ARG A 4 -0.79 -6.58 -1.06
CA ARG A 4 0.05 -7.30 -0.09
C ARG A 4 -0.68 -7.56 1.21
N ALA A 5 -1.45 -6.58 1.71
CA ALA A 5 -2.30 -6.78 2.89
C ALA A 5 -3.34 -7.89 2.68
N TYR A 6 -3.94 -7.96 1.49
CA TYR A 6 -4.87 -9.03 1.12
C TYR A 6 -4.18 -10.40 1.10
N ASP A 7 -3.04 -10.52 0.41
CA ASP A 7 -2.29 -11.77 0.34
C ASP A 7 -1.90 -12.29 1.73
N THR A 8 -1.48 -11.39 2.64
CA THR A 8 -1.23 -11.71 4.05
C THR A 8 -2.48 -12.28 4.70
N ALA A 9 -3.64 -11.61 4.58
CA ALA A 9 -4.89 -12.10 5.19
C ALA A 9 -5.32 -13.47 4.63
N VAL A 10 -5.25 -13.65 3.31
CA VAL A 10 -5.63 -14.92 2.65
C VAL A 10 -4.67 -16.04 3.00
N PHE A 11 -3.37 -15.75 3.14
CA PHE A 11 -2.40 -16.73 3.59
C PHE A 11 -2.73 -17.24 5.00
N TYR A 12 -3.07 -16.36 5.95
CA TYR A 12 -3.47 -16.82 7.29
C TYR A 12 -4.80 -17.60 7.30
N LEU A 13 -5.71 -17.32 6.36
CA LEU A 13 -7.01 -18.03 6.26
C LEU A 13 -6.92 -19.38 5.54
N ARG A 14 -6.05 -19.49 4.54
CA ARG A 14 -6.00 -20.64 3.61
C ARG A 14 -4.69 -21.43 3.65
N GLY A 15 -3.69 -20.89 4.34
CA GLY A 15 -2.37 -21.48 4.50
C GLY A 15 -1.49 -21.40 3.25
N PRO A 16 -0.41 -22.21 3.19
CA PRO A 16 0.59 -22.19 2.11
C PRO A 16 0.04 -22.44 0.70
N SER A 17 -1.12 -23.10 0.59
CA SER A 17 -1.78 -23.37 -0.69
C SER A 17 -2.62 -22.18 -1.20
N ALA A 18 -2.55 -21.02 -0.55
CA ALA A 18 -3.22 -19.82 -0.99
C ALA A 18 -2.71 -19.37 -2.37
N ARG A 19 -3.64 -19.00 -3.26
CA ARG A 19 -3.30 -18.35 -4.52
C ARG A 19 -3.11 -16.87 -4.25
N LEU A 20 -1.85 -16.48 -4.08
CA LEU A 20 -1.45 -15.11 -3.78
C LEU A 20 -1.05 -14.37 -5.05
N ASN A 21 -1.20 -13.05 -5.03
CA ASN A 21 -0.70 -12.18 -6.09
C ASN A 21 0.85 -12.12 -6.05
N PHE A 22 1.44 -12.21 -4.86
CA PHE A 22 2.89 -12.16 -4.64
C PHE A 22 3.39 -13.36 -3.82
N PRO A 23 3.48 -14.55 -4.43
CA PRO A 23 3.82 -15.79 -3.73
C PRO A 23 5.18 -15.76 -3.02
N ASN A 24 6.15 -15.01 -3.54
CA ASN A 24 7.51 -14.92 -2.98
C ASN A 24 7.62 -14.02 -1.73
N LEU A 25 6.60 -13.19 -1.44
CA LEU A 25 6.69 -12.18 -0.39
C LEU A 25 6.25 -12.69 0.99
N ILE A 26 5.44 -13.76 1.03
CA ILE A 26 4.94 -14.33 2.29
C ILE A 26 5.91 -15.38 2.87
N LEU A 27 6.72 -16.03 2.02
CA LEU A 27 7.76 -16.98 2.44
C LEU A 27 8.82 -16.37 3.35
N GLN A 28 8.95 -15.03 3.36
CA GLN A 28 9.90 -14.31 4.22
C GLN A 28 9.31 -13.96 5.59
N GLU A 29 7.99 -14.05 5.73
CA GLU A 29 7.26 -13.79 6.98
C GLU A 29 6.87 -15.13 7.62
N ASP A 30 7.88 -15.94 7.94
CA ASP A 30 7.75 -17.26 8.57
C ASP A 30 7.40 -17.16 10.08
N ASP A 31 6.75 -16.08 10.47
CA ASP A 31 6.48 -15.74 11.86
C ASP A 31 5.11 -16.31 12.26
N GLU A 32 5.23 -17.50 12.84
CA GLU A 32 4.39 -18.07 13.88
C GLU A 32 2.86 -17.94 13.69
N LEU A 33 2.28 -19.06 13.27
CA LEU A 33 0.86 -19.43 13.32
C LEU A 33 0.27 -19.42 14.75
N ARG A 34 0.72 -18.55 15.65
CA ARG A 34 0.35 -18.62 17.06
C ARG A 34 -1.06 -18.14 17.34
N ASP A 35 -1.64 -17.26 16.50
CA ASP A 35 -3.03 -16.81 16.66
C ASP A 35 -3.74 -16.56 15.32
N ILE A 36 -4.55 -17.52 14.89
CA ILE A 36 -5.39 -17.50 13.66
C ILE A 36 -6.70 -16.70 13.88
N SER A 37 -6.78 -15.93 14.97
CA SER A 37 -7.96 -15.13 15.28
C SER A 37 -8.21 -14.08 14.18
N PRO A 38 -9.46 -13.85 13.75
CA PRO A 38 -9.78 -12.83 12.75
C PRO A 38 -9.25 -11.44 13.11
N ALA A 39 -9.18 -11.11 14.41
CA ALA A 39 -8.61 -9.84 14.87
C ALA A 39 -7.10 -9.76 14.61
N SER A 40 -6.38 -10.85 14.87
CA SER A 40 -4.93 -10.95 14.62
C SER A 40 -4.63 -10.85 13.11
N ILE A 41 -5.40 -11.55 12.28
CA ILE A 41 -5.28 -11.49 10.82
C ILE A 41 -5.47 -10.07 10.29
N ARG A 42 -6.54 -9.38 10.73
CA ARG A 42 -6.78 -7.97 10.34
C ARG A 42 -5.65 -7.05 10.77
N LYS A 43 -5.10 -7.25 11.97
CA LYS A 43 -3.96 -6.48 12.49
C LYS A 43 -2.73 -6.68 11.59
N LYS A 44 -2.34 -7.92 11.31
CA LYS A 44 -1.17 -8.23 10.47
C LYS A 44 -1.32 -7.72 9.04
N ALA A 45 -2.49 -7.89 8.43
CA ALA A 45 -2.78 -7.36 7.10
C ALA A 45 -2.64 -5.83 7.04
N THR A 46 -3.20 -5.13 8.02
CA THR A 46 -3.09 -3.66 8.13
C THR A 46 -1.63 -3.23 8.33
N GLU A 47 -0.88 -3.93 9.18
CA GLU A 47 0.53 -3.65 9.43
C GLU A 47 1.39 -3.78 8.17
N VAL A 48 1.24 -4.86 7.41
CA VAL A 48 1.93 -5.06 6.13
C VAL A 48 1.57 -3.93 5.15
N GLY A 49 0.29 -3.56 5.09
CA GLY A 49 -0.17 -2.44 4.29
C GLY A 49 0.53 -1.14 4.66
N ALA A 50 0.48 -0.77 5.94
CA ALA A 50 1.09 0.45 6.46
C ALA A 50 2.61 0.48 6.24
N LYS A 51 3.30 -0.65 6.44
CA LYS A 51 4.75 -0.77 6.18
C LYS A 51 5.07 -0.51 4.72
N VAL A 52 4.31 -1.08 3.79
CA VAL A 52 4.51 -0.89 2.35
C VAL A 52 4.26 0.57 1.95
N ASP A 53 3.19 1.18 2.48
CA ASP A 53 2.89 2.59 2.21
C ASP A 53 3.96 3.52 2.82
N ALA A 54 4.47 3.23 4.01
CA ALA A 54 5.56 3.97 4.63
C ALA A 54 6.85 3.93 3.78
N LEU A 55 7.21 2.76 3.24
CA LEU A 55 8.36 2.63 2.35
C LEU A 55 8.18 3.43 1.05
N HIS A 56 6.98 3.41 0.47
CA HIS A 56 6.70 4.18 -0.75
C HIS A 56 6.69 5.68 -0.49
N THR A 57 6.07 6.13 0.61
CA THR A 57 6.03 7.55 0.98
C THR A 57 7.41 8.10 1.34
N THR A 58 8.23 7.36 2.09
CA THR A 58 9.63 7.75 2.39
C THR A 58 10.51 7.80 1.15
N SER A 59 10.31 6.90 0.18
CA SER A 59 11.02 6.95 -1.11
C SER A 59 10.62 8.19 -1.93
N LEU A 60 9.34 8.55 -1.97
CA LEU A 60 8.89 9.78 -2.63
C LEU A 60 9.47 11.03 -1.94
N HIS A 61 9.55 11.05 -0.61
CA HIS A 61 10.15 12.18 0.12
C HIS A 61 11.66 12.32 -0.13
N HIS A 62 12.41 11.24 -0.33
CA HIS A 62 13.84 11.32 -0.66
C HIS A 62 14.12 11.99 -2.01
N HIS A 63 13.24 11.85 -3.00
CA HIS A 63 13.37 12.57 -4.28
C HIS A 63 13.09 14.07 -4.17
N HIS A 64 12.40 14.51 -3.11
CA HIS A 64 12.14 15.92 -2.83
C HIS A 64 13.12 16.55 -1.84
N ALA A 65 13.85 15.76 -1.05
CA ALA A 65 14.77 16.26 -0.02
C ALA A 65 16.18 16.61 -0.54
N SER A 66 16.53 16.23 -1.77
CA SER A 66 17.86 16.50 -2.35
C SER A 66 17.97 17.85 -3.09
N ASN A 67 16.93 18.69 -3.11
CA ASN A 67 16.94 19.90 -3.95
C ASN A 67 16.18 21.09 -3.33
N SER A 68 16.70 21.69 -2.24
CA SER A 68 16.45 23.13 -1.99
C SER A 68 17.42 23.73 -0.95
N SER A 69 18.69 23.85 -1.32
CA SER A 69 19.39 25.11 -1.11
C SER A 69 18.85 26.10 -2.16
N GLU A 70 18.29 27.22 -1.72
CA GLU A 70 17.96 28.41 -2.52
C GLU A 70 17.09 28.20 -3.78
N SER A 71 15.80 28.54 -3.68
CA SER A 71 15.13 29.48 -4.58
C SER A 71 13.62 29.43 -4.35
N SER A 72 13.06 30.60 -4.13
CA SER A 72 11.64 30.91 -4.03
C SER A 72 10.79 30.23 -5.11
N ASN A 73 9.94 29.28 -4.73
CA ASN A 73 8.76 28.89 -5.51
C ASN A 73 7.62 28.53 -4.54
N PRO A 74 6.35 28.94 -4.83
CA PRO A 74 5.24 28.75 -3.92
C PRO A 74 4.90 27.25 -3.77
N PRO A 75 4.27 26.86 -2.65
CA PRO A 75 3.96 25.47 -2.38
C PRO A 75 3.07 24.93 -3.51
N ARG A 76 3.51 23.87 -4.18
CA ARG A 76 2.67 23.09 -5.08
C ARG A 76 1.48 22.59 -4.25
N VAL A 77 0.35 23.27 -4.40
CA VAL A 77 -0.96 22.78 -3.95
C VAL A 77 -1.21 21.52 -4.76
N PHE A 78 -0.88 20.36 -4.19
CA PHE A 78 -1.45 19.09 -4.62
C PHE A 78 -2.95 19.17 -4.28
N SER A 79 -3.73 19.75 -5.18
CA SER A 79 -5.18 19.63 -5.17
C SER A 79 -5.48 18.14 -5.27
N LYS A 80 -5.95 17.56 -4.16
CA LYS A 80 -6.48 16.20 -4.15
C LYS A 80 -7.50 16.11 -5.28
N PRO A 81 -7.37 15.15 -6.22
CA PRO A 81 -8.40 14.94 -7.22
C PRO A 81 -9.72 14.68 -6.50
N ASP A 82 -10.76 15.43 -6.86
CA ASP A 82 -12.10 15.20 -6.33
C ASP A 82 -12.62 13.87 -6.88
N LEU A 83 -12.59 12.85 -6.02
CA LEU A 83 -12.99 11.49 -6.33
C LEU A 83 -14.50 11.36 -6.57
N ASN A 84 -15.30 12.41 -6.34
CA ASN A 84 -16.72 12.43 -6.67
C ASN A 84 -17.01 12.93 -8.09
N LYS A 85 -16.00 13.31 -8.87
CA LYS A 85 -16.20 13.73 -10.25
C LYS A 85 -16.34 12.49 -11.14
N TYR A 86 -17.49 12.38 -11.81
CA TYR A 86 -17.70 11.34 -12.81
C TYR A 86 -16.76 11.57 -14.00
N PRO A 87 -16.26 10.50 -14.64
CA PRO A 87 -15.45 10.62 -15.84
C PRO A 87 -16.27 11.30 -16.94
N GLU A 88 -15.70 12.31 -17.58
CA GLU A 88 -16.34 12.96 -18.73
C GLU A 88 -16.39 11.91 -19.87
N THR A 89 -17.58 11.45 -20.23
CA THR A 89 -17.76 10.69 -21.46
C THR A 89 -17.63 11.67 -22.61
N SER A 90 -16.52 11.57 -23.36
CA SER A 90 -16.42 12.26 -24.65
C SER A 90 -17.35 11.52 -25.61
N ASP A 91 -18.60 11.98 -25.69
CA ASP A 91 -19.47 11.63 -26.79
C ASP A 91 -18.94 12.38 -28.03
N GLU A 92 -18.20 11.66 -28.86
CA GLU A 92 -17.78 12.11 -30.20
C GLU A 92 -19.00 12.11 -31.14
N ASP A 93 -19.19 13.20 -31.89
CA ASP A 93 -19.95 13.25 -33.15
C ASP A 93 -19.00 13.68 -34.29
#